data_AF-A0A835SIT7-F1
#
_entry.id   AF-A0A835SIT7-F1
#
_cell.length_a   1.000
_cell.length_b   1.000
_cell.length_c   1.000
_cell.angle_alpha   90.00
_cell.angle_beta   90.00
_cell.angle_gamma   90.00
#
_symmetry.space_group_name_H-M   'P 1'
#
loop_
_entity.id
_entity.type
_entity.pdbx_description
1 polymer ?
#
loop_
_entity_poly.entity_id
_entity_poly.type
_entity_poly.pdbx_seq_one_letter_code
_entity_poly.pdbx_strand_id
1 'polypeptide(L)'
;MGETGRSASANGRARRPYNKTYWRQLPQGWFAKPDYTPVTLYEEIVRRCETNTCGVDALYMACKLAATPQDARVALNAFAAVRASLVRQGKVAQYDTRLAVAFVHMIRDADAPDVLVEALRRAPELGLLLSQTRLHELLQHWGELGELAKIEEVLAAMPLGGVPYNHVTAYIVIRTAVNLGAQDKAEYYAAAMVQRQIRLTPAATRLLEVGRERLRQQQQDMQQQQLQ
;
A
#
# COMPACT_ATOMS: atom_id res chain seq x y z
N MET A 1 -42.95 2.88 33.78
CA MET A 1 -41.51 2.87 34.10
C MET A 1 -40.98 1.50 33.74
N GLY A 2 -40.15 1.23 32.73
CA GLY A 2 -39.52 1.96 31.63
C GLY A 2 -38.84 0.85 30.79
N GLU A 3 -39.34 0.58 29.58
CA GLU A 3 -38.68 0.88 28.30
C GLU A 3 -37.20 0.48 28.17
N THR A 4 -37.01 -0.71 27.57
CA THR A 4 -36.24 -0.95 26.33
C THR A 4 -34.79 -0.44 26.24
N GLY A 5 -33.84 -1.26 26.69
CA GLY A 5 -32.44 -1.20 26.25
C GLY A 5 -32.26 -1.81 24.86
N ARG A 6 -32.28 -0.98 23.81
CA ARG A 6 -31.99 -1.35 22.42
C ARG A 6 -30.49 -1.49 22.17
N SER A 7 -30.13 -2.65 21.62
CA SER A 7 -29.31 -2.83 20.40
C SER A 7 -28.02 -2.01 20.28
N ALA A 8 -26.90 -2.61 20.71
CA ALA A 8 -25.59 -2.30 20.15
C ALA A 8 -25.50 -2.91 18.74
N SER A 9 -25.70 -2.08 17.72
CA SER A 9 -25.53 -2.45 16.32
C SER A 9 -24.07 -2.82 16.02
N ALA A 10 -23.81 -4.12 16.01
CA ALA A 10 -22.62 -4.73 15.46
C ALA A 10 -22.63 -4.57 13.94
N ASN A 11 -21.96 -3.53 13.43
CA ASN A 11 -21.59 -3.44 12.02
C ASN A 11 -20.12 -3.05 11.87
N GLY A 12 -19.26 -3.77 12.60
CA GLY A 12 -17.86 -3.90 12.23
C GLY A 12 -17.76 -5.00 11.18
N ARG A 13 -17.66 -4.65 9.89
CA ARG A 13 -17.20 -5.62 8.89
C ARG A 13 -15.88 -6.19 9.39
N ALA A 14 -15.88 -7.49 9.68
CA ALA A 14 -14.72 -8.19 10.19
C ALA A 14 -13.51 -7.91 9.29
N ARG A 15 -12.52 -7.25 9.89
CA ARG A 15 -11.19 -7.01 9.30
C ARG A 15 -10.65 -8.37 8.87
N ARG A 16 -10.29 -8.55 7.59
CA ARG A 16 -9.56 -9.75 7.20
C ARG A 16 -8.13 -9.61 7.77
N PRO A 17 -7.73 -10.45 8.74
CA PRO A 17 -6.37 -10.39 9.25
C PRO A 17 -5.39 -10.70 8.12
N TYR A 18 -4.23 -10.05 8.17
CA TYR A 18 -3.08 -10.40 7.31
C TYR A 18 -2.76 -11.88 7.49
N ASN A 19 -2.93 -12.65 6.42
CA ASN A 19 -2.79 -14.09 6.50
C ASN A 19 -1.34 -14.50 6.20
N LYS A 20 -0.55 -14.68 7.27
CA LYS A 20 0.83 -15.22 7.20
C LYS A 20 0.94 -16.58 6.49
N THR A 21 -0.17 -17.30 6.28
CA THR A 21 -0.18 -18.55 5.52
C THR A 21 -0.15 -18.37 4.00
N TYR A 22 -0.19 -17.13 3.49
CA TYR A 22 -0.14 -16.82 2.06
C TYR A 22 1.03 -17.51 1.33
N TRP A 23 2.20 -17.56 1.98
CA TRP A 23 3.42 -18.15 1.43
C TRP A 23 3.48 -19.69 1.50
N ARG A 24 2.48 -20.37 2.09
CA ARG A 24 2.48 -21.84 2.25
C ARG A 24 2.15 -22.59 0.95
N GLN A 25 1.53 -21.94 -0.02
CA GLN A 25 1.10 -22.54 -1.28
C GLN A 25 1.91 -22.01 -2.47
N LEU A 26 3.22 -21.86 -2.30
CA LEU A 26 4.07 -21.41 -3.40
C LEU A 26 4.20 -22.48 -4.49
N PRO A 27 4.24 -22.07 -5.77
CA PRO A 27 4.59 -22.97 -6.86
C PRO A 27 5.91 -23.69 -6.57
N GLN A 28 5.99 -24.96 -6.96
CA GLN A 28 7.23 -25.73 -6.89
C GLN A 28 8.05 -25.48 -8.15
N GLY A 29 9.38 -25.52 -8.05
CA GLY A 29 10.25 -25.35 -9.22
C GLY A 29 11.70 -25.11 -8.86
N TRP A 30 12.50 -24.79 -9.88
CA TRP A 30 13.94 -24.56 -9.74
C TRP A 30 14.29 -23.40 -8.81
N PHE A 31 13.34 -22.50 -8.56
CA PHE A 31 13.43 -21.31 -7.69
C PHE A 31 13.10 -21.62 -6.22
N ALA A 32 12.69 -22.84 -5.88
CA ALA A 32 12.30 -23.23 -4.52
C ALA A 32 13.45 -23.81 -3.68
N LYS A 33 14.70 -23.55 -4.06
CA LYS A 33 15.86 -24.06 -3.32
C LYS A 33 16.11 -23.27 -2.03
N PRO A 34 16.53 -23.94 -0.93
CA PRO A 34 16.68 -23.31 0.37
C PRO A 34 17.86 -22.33 0.47
N ASP A 35 18.81 -22.40 -0.46
CA ASP A 35 20.04 -21.62 -0.52
C ASP A 35 19.89 -20.27 -1.25
N TYR A 36 18.74 -20.02 -1.88
CA TYR A 36 18.54 -18.74 -2.56
C TYR A 36 18.37 -17.59 -1.57
N THR A 37 19.23 -16.59 -1.74
CA THR A 37 19.03 -15.21 -1.30
C THR A 37 18.31 -14.40 -2.40
N PRO A 38 17.73 -13.22 -2.08
CA PRO A 38 17.13 -12.34 -3.09
C PRO A 38 18.04 -12.07 -4.30
N VAL A 39 19.33 -11.82 -4.05
CA VAL A 39 20.33 -11.54 -5.10
C VAL A 39 20.60 -12.77 -5.95
N THR A 40 20.93 -13.90 -5.33
CA THR A 40 21.25 -15.14 -6.08
C THR A 40 20.05 -15.67 -6.88
N LEU A 41 18.82 -15.48 -6.36
CA LEU A 41 17.61 -15.84 -7.10
C LEU A 41 17.43 -14.91 -8.31
N TYR A 42 17.64 -13.61 -8.13
CA TYR A 42 17.57 -12.63 -9.22
C TYR A 42 18.56 -12.94 -10.34
N GLU A 43 19.82 -13.26 -10.01
CA GLU A 43 20.83 -13.66 -10.99
C GLU A 43 20.40 -14.88 -11.80
N GLU A 44 19.87 -15.92 -11.13
CA GLU A 44 19.36 -17.11 -11.80
C GLU A 44 18.10 -16.81 -12.65
N ILE A 45 17.23 -15.90 -12.21
CA ILE A 45 16.09 -15.40 -13.01
C ILE A 45 16.61 -14.77 -14.30
N VAL A 46 17.58 -13.86 -14.22
CA VAL A 46 18.16 -13.18 -15.39
C VAL A 46 18.77 -14.19 -16.36
N ARG A 47 19.58 -15.13 -15.86
CA ARG A 47 20.19 -16.20 -16.67
C ARG A 47 19.14 -17.06 -17.41
N ARG A 48 18.00 -17.32 -16.77
CA ARG A 48 16.89 -18.07 -17.38
C ARG A 48 16.04 -17.23 -18.34
N CYS A 49 15.96 -15.93 -18.13
CA CYS A 49 15.32 -15.00 -19.05
C CYS A 49 16.04 -14.90 -20.40
N GLU A 50 17.37 -15.11 -20.42
CA GLU A 50 18.18 -15.18 -21.65
C GLU A 50 17.87 -16.43 -22.47
N THR A 51 17.62 -17.55 -21.81
CA THR A 51 17.28 -18.83 -22.45
C THR A 51 15.78 -19.03 -22.66
N ASN A 52 14.95 -18.02 -22.37
CA ASN A 52 13.48 -18.08 -22.39
C ASN A 52 12.87 -19.20 -21.54
N THR A 53 13.61 -19.67 -20.53
CA THR A 53 13.16 -20.72 -19.59
C THR A 53 12.65 -20.16 -18.26
N CYS A 54 12.63 -18.82 -18.11
CA CYS A 54 12.09 -18.19 -16.93
C CYS A 54 10.56 -18.09 -16.99
N GLY A 55 9.89 -18.65 -15.98
CA GLY A 55 8.46 -18.49 -15.75
C GLY A 55 8.16 -17.38 -14.74
N VAL A 56 6.88 -16.99 -14.67
CA VAL A 56 6.38 -16.02 -13.69
C VAL A 56 6.45 -16.53 -12.25
N ASP A 57 6.47 -17.85 -12.06
CA ASP A 57 6.41 -18.47 -10.74
C ASP A 57 7.58 -18.11 -9.83
N ALA A 58 8.76 -17.86 -10.42
CA ALA A 58 9.95 -17.43 -9.67
C ALA A 58 9.75 -16.07 -8.97
N LEU A 59 8.88 -15.21 -9.51
CA LEU A 59 8.57 -13.91 -8.91
C LEU A 59 7.85 -14.05 -7.57
N TYR A 60 7.07 -15.11 -7.35
CA TYR A 60 6.48 -15.37 -6.03
C TYR A 60 7.55 -15.66 -4.97
N MET A 61 8.62 -16.36 -5.35
CA MET A 61 9.73 -16.59 -4.43
C MET A 61 10.54 -15.32 -4.19
N ALA A 62 10.77 -14.51 -5.23
CA ALA A 62 11.40 -13.19 -5.08
C ALA A 62 10.62 -12.31 -4.07
N CYS A 63 9.29 -12.26 -4.18
CA CYS A 63 8.44 -11.57 -3.21
C CYS A 63 8.53 -12.14 -1.79
N LYS A 64 8.62 -13.47 -1.64
CA LYS A 64 8.73 -14.13 -0.32
C LYS A 64 10.07 -13.85 0.35
N LEU A 65 11.16 -13.84 -0.41
CA LEU A 65 12.51 -13.68 0.14
C LEU A 65 12.83 -12.23 0.51
N ALA A 66 12.10 -11.28 -0.07
CA ALA A 66 12.33 -9.87 0.19
C ALA A 66 11.85 -9.46 1.58
N ALA A 67 12.80 -9.13 2.45
CA ALA A 67 12.57 -8.73 3.84
C ALA A 67 12.99 -7.28 4.13
N THR A 68 13.77 -6.67 3.23
CA THR A 68 14.24 -5.28 3.34
C THR A 68 13.88 -4.47 2.10
N PRO A 69 13.91 -3.12 2.15
CA PRO A 69 13.68 -2.29 0.97
C PRO A 69 14.63 -2.60 -0.19
N GLN A 70 15.88 -2.97 0.14
CA GLN A 70 16.86 -3.37 -0.87
C GLN A 70 16.49 -4.70 -1.52
N ASP A 71 15.95 -5.67 -0.78
CA ASP A 71 15.49 -6.92 -1.37
C ASP A 71 14.24 -6.71 -2.23
N ALA A 72 13.33 -5.83 -1.80
CA ALA A 72 12.16 -5.46 -2.58
C ALA A 72 12.56 -4.78 -3.90
N ARG A 73 13.63 -3.98 -3.89
CA ARG A 73 14.25 -3.40 -5.10
C ARG A 73 14.77 -4.50 -6.04
N VAL A 74 15.48 -5.49 -5.50
CA VAL A 74 15.97 -6.64 -6.28
C VAL A 74 14.79 -7.44 -6.87
N ALA A 75 13.73 -7.65 -6.11
CA ALA A 75 12.53 -8.30 -6.59
C ALA A 75 11.85 -7.49 -7.72
N LEU A 76 11.74 -6.17 -7.60
CA LEU A 76 11.20 -5.32 -8.68
C LEU A 76 12.02 -5.45 -9.98
N ASN A 77 13.35 -5.52 -9.87
CA ASN A 77 14.22 -5.78 -11.02
C ASN A 77 13.96 -7.17 -11.63
N ALA A 78 13.65 -8.18 -10.81
CA ALA A 78 13.24 -9.49 -11.29
C ALA A 78 11.91 -9.42 -12.08
N PHE A 79 10.92 -8.66 -11.59
CA PHE A 79 9.67 -8.43 -12.32
C PHE A 79 9.95 -7.82 -13.70
N ALA A 80 10.80 -6.78 -13.78
CA ALA A 80 11.17 -6.16 -15.04
C ALA A 80 11.88 -7.14 -16.00
N ALA A 81 12.81 -7.95 -15.50
CA ALA A 81 13.55 -8.94 -16.30
C ALA A 81 12.63 -10.02 -16.88
N VAL A 82 11.76 -10.59 -16.03
CA VAL A 82 10.77 -11.59 -16.46
C VAL A 82 9.80 -10.99 -17.47
N ARG A 83 9.33 -9.77 -17.21
CA ARG A 83 8.40 -9.08 -18.12
C ARG A 83 9.04 -8.83 -19.49
N ALA A 84 10.28 -8.36 -19.53
CA ALA A 84 11.00 -8.16 -20.78
C ALA A 84 11.18 -9.48 -21.55
N SER A 85 11.49 -10.58 -20.85
CA SER A 85 11.59 -11.91 -21.47
C SER A 85 10.25 -12.38 -22.06
N LEU A 86 9.14 -12.21 -21.34
CA LEU A 86 7.80 -12.58 -21.81
C LEU A 86 7.37 -11.75 -23.02
N VAL A 87 7.65 -10.44 -23.03
CA VAL A 87 7.36 -9.56 -24.17
C VAL A 87 8.13 -10.00 -25.42
N ARG A 88 9.42 -10.37 -25.30
CA ARG A 88 10.19 -10.93 -26.43
C ARG A 88 9.61 -12.23 -26.97
N GLN A 89 8.90 -13.00 -26.14
CA GLN A 89 8.19 -14.21 -26.54
C GLN A 89 6.77 -13.94 -27.07
N GLY A 90 6.36 -12.68 -27.22
CA GLY A 90 5.01 -12.30 -27.66
C GLY A 90 3.93 -12.39 -26.56
N LYS A 91 4.30 -12.69 -25.31
CA LYS A 91 3.39 -12.81 -24.17
C LYS A 91 3.23 -11.46 -23.47
N VAL A 92 2.31 -10.64 -23.97
CA VAL A 92 2.08 -9.25 -23.49
C VAL A 92 1.01 -9.13 -22.41
N ALA A 93 0.35 -10.23 -22.02
CA ALA A 93 -0.66 -10.22 -20.95
C ALA A 93 -0.09 -9.70 -19.62
N GLN A 94 -0.92 -9.04 -18.83
CA GLN A 94 -0.56 -8.63 -17.47
C GLN A 94 -0.35 -9.85 -16.58
N TYR A 95 0.38 -9.68 -15.49
CA TYR A 95 0.46 -10.67 -14.44
C TYR A 95 -0.90 -10.88 -13.78
N ASP A 96 -1.11 -12.08 -13.27
CA ASP A 96 -2.34 -12.40 -12.58
C ASP A 96 -2.50 -11.59 -11.27
N THR A 97 -3.75 -11.51 -10.81
CA THR A 97 -4.10 -10.80 -9.57
C THR A 97 -3.37 -11.37 -8.36
N ARG A 98 -3.04 -12.67 -8.35
CA ARG A 98 -2.40 -13.31 -7.21
C ARG A 98 -0.96 -12.82 -7.07
N LEU A 99 -0.22 -12.66 -8.16
CA LEU A 99 1.14 -12.13 -8.16
C LEU A 99 1.15 -10.64 -7.79
N ALA A 100 0.17 -9.86 -8.27
CA ALA A 100 0.01 -8.47 -7.83
C ALA A 100 -0.24 -8.37 -6.30
N VAL A 101 -0.99 -9.31 -5.72
CA VAL A 101 -1.17 -9.40 -4.26
C VAL A 101 0.13 -9.79 -3.56
N ALA A 102 0.89 -10.75 -4.10
CA ALA A 102 2.21 -11.13 -3.55
C ALA A 102 3.16 -9.93 -3.53
N PHE A 103 3.15 -9.13 -4.59
CA PHE A 103 3.94 -7.90 -4.68
C PHE A 103 3.55 -6.90 -3.58
N VAL A 104 2.25 -6.63 -3.37
CA VAL A 104 1.84 -5.70 -2.29
C VAL A 104 2.18 -6.24 -0.90
N HIS A 105 2.09 -7.55 -0.67
CA HIS A 105 2.55 -8.15 0.59
C HIS A 105 4.05 -7.97 0.79
N MET A 106 4.86 -8.19 -0.26
CA MET A 106 6.29 -7.92 -0.22
C MET A 106 6.58 -6.47 0.16
N ILE A 107 5.91 -5.49 -0.48
CA ILE A 107 6.08 -4.07 -0.14
C ILE A 107 5.80 -3.80 1.33
N ARG A 108 4.75 -4.40 1.88
CA ARG A 108 4.40 -4.27 3.29
C ARG A 108 5.46 -4.87 4.20
N ASP A 109 5.84 -6.12 3.93
CA ASP A 109 6.72 -6.90 4.79
C ASP A 109 8.15 -6.33 4.79
N ALA A 110 8.59 -5.79 3.64
CA ALA A 110 9.87 -5.13 3.46
C ALA A 110 9.86 -3.62 3.79
N ASP A 111 8.69 -3.04 4.11
CA ASP A 111 8.48 -1.61 4.33
C ASP A 111 9.12 -0.72 3.24
N ALA A 112 8.74 -0.97 1.97
CA ALA A 112 9.41 -0.41 0.79
C ALA A 112 8.49 0.52 -0.05
N PRO A 113 8.08 1.70 0.48
CA PRO A 113 7.17 2.62 -0.21
C PRO A 113 7.74 3.16 -1.53
N ASP A 114 9.05 3.39 -1.61
CA ASP A 114 9.75 3.86 -2.80
C ASP A 114 9.68 2.84 -3.95
N VAL A 115 9.80 1.55 -3.64
CA VAL A 115 9.64 0.46 -4.61
C VAL A 115 8.21 0.41 -5.12
N LEU A 116 7.21 0.64 -4.25
CA LEU A 116 5.82 0.73 -4.67
C LEU A 116 5.54 1.94 -5.57
N VAL A 117 6.10 3.10 -5.22
CA VAL A 117 5.99 4.33 -6.03
C VAL A 117 6.53 4.09 -7.44
N GLU A 118 7.70 3.46 -7.56
CA GLU A 118 8.25 3.11 -8.87
C GLU A 118 7.36 2.10 -9.61
N ALA A 119 6.88 1.07 -8.91
CA ALA A 119 6.00 0.07 -9.51
C ALA A 119 4.69 0.67 -10.02
N LEU A 120 4.12 1.66 -9.32
CA LEU A 120 2.95 2.42 -9.77
C LEU A 120 3.27 3.23 -11.04
N ARG A 121 4.39 3.97 -11.05
CA ARG A 121 4.81 4.77 -12.22
C ARG A 121 5.04 3.92 -13.47
N ARG A 122 5.47 2.67 -13.29
CA ARG A 122 5.85 1.74 -14.37
C ARG A 122 4.91 0.55 -14.47
N ALA A 123 3.69 0.64 -13.93
CA ALA A 123 2.78 -0.50 -13.81
C ALA A 123 2.53 -1.24 -15.14
N PRO A 124 2.29 -0.55 -16.28
CA PRO A 124 2.15 -1.22 -17.58
C PRO A 124 3.43 -1.91 -18.06
N GLU A 125 4.59 -1.28 -17.85
CA GLU A 125 5.90 -1.84 -18.21
C GLU A 125 6.23 -3.10 -17.42
N LEU A 126 5.83 -3.13 -16.14
CA LEU A 126 6.04 -4.25 -15.23
C LEU A 126 4.95 -5.31 -15.36
N GLY A 127 3.90 -5.08 -16.16
CA GLY A 127 2.74 -5.98 -16.25
C GLY A 127 1.96 -6.11 -14.94
N LEU A 128 2.08 -5.14 -14.03
CA LEU A 128 1.42 -5.15 -12.72
C LEU A 128 0.08 -4.40 -12.79
N LEU A 129 -0.99 -5.05 -12.31
CA LEU A 129 -2.28 -4.41 -12.08
C LEU A 129 -2.56 -4.33 -10.58
N LEU A 130 -2.16 -3.21 -9.97
CA LEU A 130 -2.29 -3.01 -8.53
C LEU A 130 -3.73 -2.64 -8.17
N SER A 131 -4.38 -3.48 -7.36
CA SER A 131 -5.77 -3.23 -6.96
C SER A 131 -5.85 -2.13 -5.90
N GLN A 132 -6.88 -1.28 -6.02
CA GLN A 132 -7.17 -0.21 -5.08
C GLN A 132 -7.32 -0.72 -3.64
N THR A 133 -8.04 -1.83 -3.43
CA THR A 133 -8.28 -2.42 -2.10
C THR A 133 -6.98 -2.74 -1.37
N ARG A 134 -5.99 -3.33 -2.06
CA ARG A 134 -4.71 -3.72 -1.45
C ARG A 134 -3.83 -2.51 -1.14
N LEU A 135 -3.87 -1.49 -2.00
CA LEU A 135 -3.19 -0.23 -1.71
C LEU A 135 -3.81 0.45 -0.48
N HIS A 136 -5.14 0.43 -0.33
CA HIS A 136 -5.79 0.98 0.87
C HIS A 136 -5.42 0.23 2.14
N GLU A 137 -5.30 -1.10 2.09
CA GLU A 137 -4.81 -1.88 3.24
C GLU A 137 -3.39 -1.47 3.65
N LEU A 138 -2.52 -1.22 2.67
CA LEU A 138 -1.14 -0.77 2.91
C LEU A 138 -1.08 0.67 3.45
N LEU A 139 -1.81 1.59 2.83
CA LEU A 139 -1.91 2.98 3.30
C LEU A 139 -2.50 3.04 4.71
N GLN A 140 -3.49 2.21 5.02
CA GLN A 140 -4.03 2.10 6.36
C GLN A 140 -2.99 1.58 7.35
N HIS A 141 -2.21 0.57 6.97
CA HIS A 141 -1.14 0.04 7.83
C HIS A 141 -0.12 1.12 8.20
N TRP A 142 0.40 1.86 7.22
CA TRP A 142 1.28 3.00 7.47
C TRP A 142 0.57 4.11 8.25
N GLY A 143 -0.72 4.33 8.02
CA GLY A 143 -1.52 5.30 8.75
C GLY A 143 -1.69 4.96 10.23
N GLU A 144 -1.74 3.68 10.57
CA GLU A 144 -1.74 3.18 11.94
C GLU A 144 -0.37 3.33 12.63
N LEU A 145 0.71 3.33 11.85
CA LEU A 145 2.08 3.60 12.32
C LEU A 145 2.43 5.09 12.39
N GLY A 146 1.55 5.99 11.91
CA GLY A 146 1.83 7.42 11.86
C GLY A 146 2.75 7.85 10.71
N GLU A 147 2.93 6.98 9.71
CA GLU A 147 3.85 7.18 8.59
C GLU A 147 3.21 8.00 7.45
N LEU A 148 2.84 9.26 7.76
CA LEU A 148 2.15 10.13 6.79
C LEU A 148 3.00 10.40 5.54
N ALA A 149 4.32 10.55 5.68
CA ALA A 149 5.22 10.80 4.56
C ALA A 149 5.17 9.66 3.51
N LYS A 150 5.16 8.39 3.96
CA LYS A 150 5.05 7.23 3.07
C LYS A 150 3.71 7.21 2.35
N ILE A 151 2.63 7.58 3.04
CA ILE A 151 1.30 7.73 2.43
C ILE A 151 1.33 8.81 1.35
N GLU A 152 1.91 9.98 1.63
CA GLU A 152 2.01 11.10 0.69
C GLU A 152 2.72 10.70 -0.61
N GLU A 153 3.86 10.01 -0.50
CA GLU A 153 4.63 9.53 -1.65
C GLU A 153 3.81 8.58 -2.52
N VAL A 154 3.14 7.60 -1.91
CA VAL A 154 2.33 6.62 -2.63
C VAL A 154 1.08 7.27 -3.23
N LEU A 155 0.43 8.18 -2.51
CA LEU A 155 -0.70 8.95 -3.04
C LEU A 155 -0.31 9.64 -4.34
N ALA A 156 0.81 10.37 -4.37
CA ALA A 156 1.26 11.06 -5.58
C ALA A 156 1.47 10.13 -6.79
N ALA A 157 1.79 8.85 -6.55
CA ALA A 157 2.02 7.86 -7.60
C ALA A 157 0.76 7.07 -8.00
N MET A 158 -0.26 7.00 -7.15
CA MET A 158 -1.47 6.18 -7.39
C MET A 158 -2.15 6.46 -8.75
N PRO A 159 -2.41 7.72 -9.16
CA PRO A 159 -3.03 7.99 -10.45
C PRO A 159 -2.16 7.56 -11.64
N LEU A 160 -0.83 7.62 -11.50
CA LEU A 160 0.11 7.20 -12.54
C LEU A 160 0.04 5.68 -12.78
N GLY A 161 -0.22 4.92 -11.72
CA GLY A 161 -0.47 3.48 -11.79
C GLY A 161 -1.91 3.10 -12.13
N GLY A 162 -2.75 4.06 -12.53
CA GLY A 162 -4.16 3.81 -12.87
C GLY A 162 -5.06 3.53 -11.66
N VAL A 163 -4.63 3.90 -10.45
CA VAL A 163 -5.41 3.72 -9.22
C VAL A 163 -5.97 5.06 -8.79
N PRO A 164 -7.27 5.34 -9.02
CA PRO A 164 -7.85 6.63 -8.66
C PRO A 164 -8.01 6.77 -7.15
N TYR A 165 -7.98 8.02 -6.69
CA TYR A 165 -8.40 8.34 -5.33
C TYR A 165 -9.90 8.14 -5.16
N ASN A 166 -10.33 7.85 -3.94
CA ASN A 166 -11.74 7.73 -3.57
C ASN A 166 -11.97 8.14 -2.11
N HIS A 167 -13.20 7.97 -1.63
CA HIS A 167 -13.57 8.33 -0.25
C HIS A 167 -12.79 7.54 0.83
N VAL A 168 -12.34 6.32 0.54
CA VAL A 168 -11.48 5.53 1.45
C VAL A 168 -10.08 6.14 1.50
N THR A 169 -9.54 6.52 0.34
CA THR A 169 -8.25 7.23 0.22
C THR A 169 -8.27 8.52 1.03
N ALA A 170 -9.33 9.33 0.85
CA ALA A 170 -9.55 10.55 1.60
C ALA A 170 -9.61 10.29 3.10
N TYR A 171 -10.39 9.29 3.53
CA TYR A 171 -10.51 8.95 4.94
C TYR A 171 -9.18 8.55 5.59
N ILE A 172 -8.37 7.72 4.92
CA ILE A 172 -7.09 7.25 5.46
C ILE A 172 -6.15 8.44 5.69
N VAL A 173 -5.91 9.26 4.66
CA VAL A 173 -4.94 10.36 4.75
C VAL A 173 -5.37 11.45 5.73
N ILE A 174 -6.67 11.80 5.76
CA ILE A 174 -7.22 12.77 6.71
C ILE A 174 -7.10 12.23 8.14
N ARG A 175 -7.47 10.97 8.37
CA ARG A 175 -7.36 10.35 9.70
C ARG A 175 -5.92 10.33 10.20
N THR A 176 -4.98 9.95 9.35
CA THR A 176 -3.56 9.91 9.72
C THR A 176 -3.06 11.31 10.08
N ALA A 177 -3.37 12.33 9.28
CA ALA A 177 -2.98 13.71 9.56
C ALA A 177 -3.57 14.25 10.88
N VAL A 178 -4.87 14.04 11.13
CA VAL A 178 -5.53 14.42 12.39
C VAL A 178 -4.90 13.71 13.59
N ASN A 179 -4.60 12.41 13.47
CA ASN A 179 -3.98 11.64 14.55
C ASN A 179 -2.57 12.12 14.90
N LEU A 180 -1.83 12.65 13.92
CA LEU A 180 -0.51 13.25 14.13
C LEU A 180 -0.58 14.70 14.63
N GLY A 181 -1.78 15.28 14.78
CA GLY A 181 -1.94 16.70 15.10
C GLY A 181 -1.62 17.66 13.95
N ALA A 182 -1.37 17.13 12.74
CA ALA A 182 -1.12 17.91 11.53
C ALA A 182 -2.44 18.40 10.90
N GLN A 183 -3.14 19.28 11.61
CA GLN A 183 -4.47 19.73 11.23
C GLN A 183 -4.48 20.49 9.90
N ASP A 184 -3.46 21.31 9.64
CA ASP A 184 -3.23 22.01 8.38
C ASP A 184 -3.18 21.04 7.19
N LYS A 185 -2.43 19.93 7.33
CA LYS A 185 -2.37 18.86 6.32
C LYS A 185 -3.72 18.17 6.17
N ALA A 186 -4.43 17.90 7.27
CA ALA A 186 -5.74 17.26 7.22
C ALA A 186 -6.76 18.10 6.41
N GLU A 187 -6.80 19.41 6.64
CA GLU A 187 -7.64 20.34 5.86
C GLU A 187 -7.21 20.41 4.40
N TYR A 188 -5.90 20.47 4.14
CA TYR A 188 -5.36 20.46 2.79
C TYR A 188 -5.83 19.22 2.01
N TYR A 189 -5.72 18.02 2.58
CA TYR A 189 -6.19 16.81 1.90
C TYR A 189 -7.70 16.80 1.72
N ALA A 190 -8.48 17.26 2.71
CA ALA A 190 -9.92 17.37 2.59
C ALA A 190 -10.33 18.25 1.41
N ALA A 191 -9.74 19.45 1.31
CA ALA A 191 -9.96 20.38 0.20
C ALA A 191 -9.52 19.75 -1.14
N ALA A 192 -8.34 19.14 -1.18
CA ALA A 192 -7.79 18.50 -2.37
C ALA A 192 -8.67 17.34 -2.88
N MET A 193 -9.30 16.57 -1.98
CA MET A 193 -10.23 15.49 -2.34
C MET A 193 -11.56 16.05 -2.86
N VAL A 194 -12.11 17.09 -2.23
CA VAL A 194 -13.34 17.75 -2.69
C VAL A 194 -13.16 18.40 -4.07
N GLN A 195 -12.03 19.06 -4.31
CA GLN A 195 -11.68 19.61 -5.64
C GLN A 195 -11.66 18.53 -6.73
N ARG A 196 -11.29 17.30 -6.37
CA ARG A 196 -11.33 16.12 -7.25
C ARG A 196 -12.69 15.43 -7.28
N GLN A 197 -13.75 16.09 -6.80
CA GLN A 197 -15.12 15.59 -6.72
C GLN A 197 -15.29 14.34 -5.85
N ILE A 198 -14.36 14.09 -4.91
CA ILE A 198 -14.45 12.99 -3.97
C ILE A 198 -15.22 13.46 -2.74
N ARG A 199 -16.38 12.84 -2.53
CA ARG A 199 -17.21 13.12 -1.35
C ARG A 199 -16.52 12.60 -0.09
N LEU A 200 -16.38 13.48 0.89
CA LEU A 200 -15.91 13.10 2.22
C LEU A 200 -17.01 12.31 2.93
N THR A 201 -16.61 11.25 3.64
CA THR A 201 -17.55 10.49 4.46
C THR A 201 -17.89 11.29 5.73
N PRO A 202 -19.06 11.08 6.36
CA PRO A 202 -19.37 11.70 7.64
C PRO A 202 -18.32 11.43 8.73
N ALA A 203 -17.65 10.28 8.67
CA ALA A 203 -16.57 9.94 9.58
C ALA A 203 -15.31 10.81 9.33
N ALA A 204 -14.97 11.10 8.07
CA ALA A 204 -13.87 12.01 7.73
C ALA A 204 -14.17 13.44 8.18
N THR A 205 -15.41 13.92 7.97
CA THR A 205 -15.83 15.25 8.41
C THR A 205 -15.74 15.40 9.93
N ARG A 206 -16.22 14.41 10.70
CA ARG A 206 -16.11 14.42 12.16
C ARG A 206 -14.66 14.41 12.65
N LEU A 207 -13.75 13.71 11.96
CA LEU A 207 -12.33 13.71 12.32
C LEU A 207 -11.72 15.11 12.18
N LEU A 208 -12.07 15.85 11.12
CA LEU A 208 -11.61 17.22 10.92
C LEU A 208 -12.13 18.14 12.05
N GLU A 209 -13.39 18.01 12.43
CA GLU A 209 -13.99 18.78 13.55
C GLU A 209 -13.25 18.52 14.86
N VAL A 210 -13.02 17.25 15.20
CA VAL A 210 -12.24 16.87 16.40
C VAL A 210 -10.83 17.47 16.35
N GLY A 211 -10.17 17.44 15.20
CA GLY A 211 -8.85 18.03 15.03
C GLY A 211 -8.85 19.56 15.22
N ARG A 212 -9.86 20.27 14.69
CA ARG A 212 -10.05 21.73 14.89
C ARG A 212 -10.30 22.07 16.36
N GLU A 213 -11.05 21.25 17.09
CA GLU A 213 -11.30 21.44 18.52
C GLU A 213 -10.03 21.30 19.34
N ARG A 214 -9.23 20.25 19.09
CA ARG A 214 -7.94 20.04 19.76
C ARG A 214 -6.97 21.21 19.54
N LEU A 215 -6.88 21.70 18.30
CA LEU A 215 -6.02 22.83 17.98
C LEU A 215 -6.44 24.11 18.72
N ARG A 216 -7.76 24.38 18.80
CA ARG A 216 -8.29 25.53 19.55
C ARG A 216 -7.98 25.43 21.04
N GLN A 217 -8.13 24.24 21.64
CA GLN A 217 -7.80 24.00 23.05
C GLN A 217 -6.31 24.24 23.31
N GLN A 218 -5.42 23.69 22.48
CA GLN A 218 -3.97 23.89 22.61
C GLN A 218 -3.58 25.38 22.52
N GLN A 219 -4.21 26.15 21.63
CA GLN A 219 -3.96 27.59 21.51
C GLN A 219 -4.43 28.36 22.74
N GLN A 220 -5.58 27.99 23.31
CA GLN A 220 -6.10 28.60 24.54
C GLN A 220 -5.19 28.31 25.74
N ASP A 221 -4.72 27.06 25.87
CA ASP A 221 -3.82 26.65 26.95
C ASP A 221 -2.48 27.38 26.87
N MET A 222 -1.91 27.53 25.66
CA MET A 222 -0.66 28.30 25.46
C MET A 222 -0.84 29.79 25.79
N GLN A 223 -1.96 30.40 25.44
CA GLN A 223 -2.23 31.80 25.78
C GLN A 223 -2.39 32.00 27.30
N GLN A 224 -3.02 31.06 28.00
CA GLN A 224 -3.15 31.12 29.45
C GLN A 224 -1.80 30.95 30.16
N GLN A 225 -0.90 30.11 29.64
CA GLN A 225 0.45 29.95 30.19
C GLN A 225 1.36 31.16 29.97
N GLN A 226 1.14 31.94 28.91
CA GLN A 226 1.91 33.18 28.65
C GLN A 226 1.45 34.37 29.51
N LEU A 227 0.27 34.28 30.12
CA LEU A 227 -0.31 35.31 30.98
C LEU A 227 -0.05 35.06 32.48
N GLN A 228 0.61 33.95 32.84
CA GLN A 228 1.05 33.59 34.18
C GLN A 228 2.56 33.81 34.32
#